data_AF-A0A7C1JI60-F1
#
_entry.id   AF-A0A7C1JI60-F1
#
_cell.length_a   1.000
_cell.length_b   1.000
_cell.length_c   1.000
_cell.angle_alpha   90.00
_cell.angle_beta   90.00
_cell.angle_gamma   90.00
#
_symmetry.space_group_name_H-M   'P 1'
#
loop_
_entity.id
_entity.type
_entity.pdbx_description
1 polymer ?
#
loop_
_entity_poly.entity_id
_entity_poly.type
_entity_poly.pdbx_seq_one_letter_code
_entity_poly.pdbx_strand_id
1 'polypeptide(L)'
;MQPRKIGLMILFLLLVSAVIPSWGQADTQETPCSITPLSQAVNIREAPSTDAPIVGQLNPRERLTVLYAQTINTALWYGTESGWVAAS
;
A
#
# COMPACT_ATOMS: atom_id res chain seq x y z
N MET A 1 6.70 -27.98 -52.14
CA MET A 1 5.92 -27.54 -50.97
C MET A 1 6.77 -27.81 -49.73
N GLN A 2 7.54 -26.83 -49.27
CA GLN A 2 8.44 -26.97 -48.11
C GLN A 2 7.60 -26.83 -46.84
N PRO A 3 7.59 -27.78 -45.88
CA PRO A 3 6.99 -27.52 -44.59
C PRO A 3 7.77 -26.39 -43.94
N ARG A 4 7.07 -25.26 -43.79
CA ARG A 4 7.59 -23.99 -43.28
C ARG A 4 8.26 -24.27 -41.94
N LYS A 5 9.40 -23.62 -41.70
CA LYS A 5 10.30 -23.66 -40.53
C LYS A 5 9.57 -23.38 -39.20
N ILE A 6 8.62 -24.23 -38.82
CA ILE A 6 7.72 -24.08 -37.67
C ILE A 6 8.33 -24.78 -36.45
N GLY A 7 9.01 -25.92 -36.66
CA GLY A 7 9.70 -26.64 -35.57
C GLY A 7 10.85 -25.85 -34.92
N LEU A 8 11.60 -25.06 -35.71
CA LEU A 8 12.70 -24.25 -35.19
C LEU A 8 12.21 -22.99 -34.44
N MET A 9 11.03 -22.47 -34.79
CA MET A 9 10.43 -21.29 -34.13
C MET A 9 9.80 -21.65 -32.78
N ILE A 10 9.22 -22.85 -32.64
CA ILE A 10 8.61 -23.29 -31.37
C ILE A 10 9.69 -23.66 -30.33
N LEU A 11 10.85 -24.15 -30.76
CA LEU A 11 11.98 -24.44 -29.86
C LEU A 11 12.66 -23.17 -29.33
N PHE A 12 12.64 -22.08 -30.10
CA PHE A 12 13.13 -20.77 -29.67
C PHE A 12 12.15 -20.08 -28.68
N LEU A 13 10.84 -20.33 -28.82
CA LEU A 13 9.81 -19.79 -27.94
C LEU A 13 9.78 -20.46 -26.55
N LEU A 14 10.29 -21.69 -26.42
CA LEU A 14 10.36 -22.43 -25.15
C LEU A 14 11.65 -22.18 -24.35
N LEU A 15 12.67 -21.53 -24.94
CA LEU A 15 13.93 -21.20 -24.26
C LEU A 15 13.95 -19.81 -23.61
N VAL A 16 13.02 -18.92 -23.96
CA VAL A 16 12.98 -17.53 -23.42
C VAL A 16 12.20 -17.42 -22.10
N SER A 17 11.48 -18.46 -21.66
CA SER A 17 10.67 -18.39 -20.42
C SER A 17 11.42 -18.74 -19.13
N ALA A 18 12.67 -19.22 -19.21
CA ALA A 18 13.44 -19.66 -18.04
C ALA A 18 14.24 -18.54 -17.33
N VAL A 19 14.13 -17.30 -17.81
CA VAL A 19 14.57 -16.11 -17.07
C VAL A 19 13.36 -15.22 -16.94
N ILE A 20 12.46 -15.58 -16.03
CA ILE A 20 11.61 -14.56 -15.43
C ILE A 20 12.62 -13.70 -14.69
N PRO A 21 12.91 -12.45 -15.11
CA PRO A 21 13.58 -11.56 -14.19
C PRO A 21 12.66 -11.57 -12.98
N SER A 22 13.17 -12.07 -11.84
CA SER A 22 12.62 -11.65 -10.57
C SER A 22 12.90 -10.15 -10.54
N TRP A 23 12.06 -9.37 -11.22
CA TRP A 23 11.81 -7.99 -10.86
C TRP A 23 11.54 -8.11 -9.39
N GLY A 24 12.57 -7.80 -8.60
CA GLY A 24 12.47 -7.79 -7.17
C GLY A 24 11.30 -6.89 -6.92
N GLN A 25 10.17 -7.49 -6.59
CA GLN A 25 9.22 -6.80 -5.78
C GLN A 25 10.06 -6.49 -4.56
N ALA A 26 10.45 -5.23 -4.45
CA ALA A 26 10.54 -4.63 -3.15
C ALA A 26 9.17 -4.90 -2.56
N ASP A 27 9.02 -6.06 -1.92
CA ASP A 27 8.10 -6.20 -0.83
C ASP A 27 8.63 -5.20 0.19
N THR A 28 8.25 -3.94 -0.03
CA THR A 28 7.95 -3.06 1.07
C THR A 28 6.78 -3.74 1.75
N GLN A 29 7.10 -4.79 2.51
CA GLN A 29 6.25 -5.23 3.57
C GLN A 29 6.29 -4.04 4.53
N GLU A 30 5.38 -3.09 4.29
CA GLU A 30 5.07 -2.03 5.21
C GLU A 30 4.68 -2.77 6.48
N THR A 31 5.67 -2.93 7.36
CA THR A 31 5.42 -3.43 8.69
C THR A 31 4.42 -2.43 9.24
N PRO A 32 3.16 -2.85 9.52
CA PRO A 32 2.12 -1.89 9.83
C PRO A 32 2.60 -1.08 11.02
N CYS A 33 2.89 0.19 10.76
CA CYS A 33 3.37 1.08 11.79
C CYS A 33 2.18 1.36 12.71
N SER A 34 2.39 1.38 14.01
CA SER A 34 1.33 1.74 14.95
C SER A 34 1.50 3.18 15.38
N ILE A 35 0.43 3.96 15.26
CA ILE A 35 0.36 5.29 15.85
C ILE A 35 -0.22 5.19 17.25
N THR A 36 0.40 5.90 18.19
CA THR A 36 -0.05 5.99 19.58
C THR A 36 -0.05 7.47 19.97
N PRO A 37 -1.21 8.12 20.09
CA PRO A 37 -1.26 9.50 20.54
C PRO A 37 -0.72 9.59 21.97
N LEU A 38 0.28 10.43 22.20
CA LEU A 38 0.97 10.53 23.50
C LEU A 38 0.22 11.41 24.50
N SER A 39 -0.52 12.41 24.03
CA SER A 39 -1.05 13.49 24.87
C SER A 39 -2.52 13.83 24.64
N GLN A 40 -3.04 13.67 23.43
CA GLN A 40 -4.41 14.06 23.07
C GLN A 40 -5.09 13.01 22.19
N ALA A 41 -6.41 12.91 22.31
CA ALA A 41 -7.21 12.06 21.44
C ALA A 41 -7.19 12.60 20.00
N VAL A 42 -7.11 11.72 19.02
CA VAL A 42 -7.04 12.07 17.60
C VAL A 42 -8.31 11.61 16.90
N ASN A 43 -8.86 12.44 16.01
CA ASN A 43 -10.08 12.11 15.29
C ASN A 43 -9.79 11.12 14.15
N ILE A 44 -10.64 10.10 14.04
CA ILE A 44 -10.68 9.18 12.90
C ILE A 44 -11.77 9.70 11.95
N ARG A 45 -11.39 9.98 10.71
CA ARG A 45 -12.25 10.64 9.72
C ARG A 45 -12.59 9.72 8.56
N GLU A 46 -13.72 9.96 7.92
CA GLU A 46 -14.18 9.17 6.78
C GLU A 46 -13.27 9.34 5.53
N ALA A 47 -12.63 10.49 5.41
CA ALA A 47 -11.71 10.83 4.32
C ALA A 47 -10.51 11.63 4.84
N PRO A 48 -9.37 11.69 4.11
CA PRO A 48 -8.17 12.40 4.50
C PRO A 48 -8.30 13.92 4.27
N SER A 49 -9.24 14.53 4.99
CA SER A 49 -9.53 15.96 4.97
C SER A 49 -9.99 16.41 6.35
N THR A 50 -9.67 17.65 6.72
CA THR A 50 -10.15 18.27 7.97
C THR A 50 -11.65 18.55 7.96
N ASP A 51 -12.26 18.62 6.78
CA ASP A 51 -13.70 18.84 6.59
C ASP A 51 -14.50 17.53 6.55
N ALA A 52 -13.82 16.38 6.46
CA ALA A 52 -14.48 15.09 6.43
C ALA A 52 -15.15 14.76 7.78
N PRO A 53 -16.32 14.09 7.78
CA PRO A 53 -16.98 13.66 9.00
C PRO A 53 -16.06 12.85 9.93
N ILE A 54 -16.22 13.06 11.23
CA ILE A 54 -15.55 12.26 12.26
C ILE A 54 -16.38 10.99 12.48
N VAL A 55 -15.78 9.84 12.23
CA VAL A 55 -16.41 8.51 12.38
C VAL A 55 -15.96 7.78 13.64
N GLY A 56 -14.91 8.30 14.30
CA GLY A 56 -14.41 7.75 15.56
C GLY A 56 -13.32 8.62 16.17
N GLN A 57 -12.76 8.16 17.28
CA GLN A 57 -11.70 8.84 17.99
C GLN A 57 -10.71 7.81 18.55
N LEU A 58 -9.42 8.06 18.31
CA LEU A 58 -8.31 7.29 18.86
C LEU A 58 -7.85 7.94 20.16
N ASN A 59 -7.96 7.21 21.28
CA ASN A 59 -7.61 7.77 22.58
C ASN A 59 -6.09 7.80 22.81
N PRO A 60 -5.60 8.64 23.73
CA PRO A 60 -4.21 8.59 24.13
C PRO A 60 -3.81 7.18 24.59
N ARG A 61 -2.60 6.76 24.21
CA ARG A 61 -2.02 5.43 24.54
C ARG A 61 -2.72 4.24 23.88
N GLU A 62 -3.77 4.47 23.10
CA GLU A 62 -4.38 3.47 22.25
C GLU A 62 -3.53 3.28 20.98
N ARG A 63 -3.49 2.05 20.48
CA ARG A 63 -2.74 1.69 19.28
C ARG A 63 -3.69 1.51 18.13
N LEU A 64 -3.42 2.21 17.03
CA LEU A 64 -4.10 1.98 15.76
C LEU A 64 -3.10 1.47 14.74
N THR A 65 -3.50 0.44 14.00
CA THR A 65 -2.72 -0.14 12.90
C THR A 65 -2.83 0.75 11.68
N VAL A 66 -1.69 1.27 11.20
CA VAL A 66 -1.62 1.98 9.92
C VAL A 66 -1.42 0.97 8.80
N LEU A 67 -2.31 1.03 7.81
CA LEU A 67 -2.26 0.18 6.62
C LEU A 67 -1.42 0.80 5.51
N TYR A 68 -1.47 2.13 5.39
CA TYR A 68 -0.68 2.91 4.43
C TYR A 68 -0.68 4.39 4.83
N ALA A 69 0.28 5.16 4.32
CA ALA A 69 0.40 6.59 4.55
C ALA A 69 0.38 7.38 3.24
N GLN A 70 -0.29 8.53 3.24
CA GLN A 70 -0.41 9.38 2.04
C GLN A 70 -0.32 10.86 2.39
N THR A 71 0.45 11.62 1.62
CA THR A 71 0.47 13.08 1.71
C THR A 71 -0.58 13.68 0.78
N ILE A 72 -1.52 14.43 1.35
CA ILE A 72 -2.62 15.09 0.63
C ILE A 72 -2.65 16.55 1.08
N ASN A 73 -2.58 17.49 0.13
CA ASN A 73 -2.55 18.93 0.41
C ASN A 73 -1.52 19.30 1.48
N THR A 74 -0.28 18.83 1.33
CA THR A 74 0.87 18.99 2.25
C THR A 74 0.75 18.34 3.64
N ALA A 75 -0.41 17.79 4.00
CA ALA A 75 -0.61 17.06 5.23
C ALA A 75 -0.40 15.55 5.02
N LEU A 76 0.30 14.90 5.95
CA LEU A 76 0.44 13.45 5.97
C LEU A 76 -0.78 12.82 6.67
N TRP A 77 -1.34 11.79 6.06
CA TRP A 77 -2.49 11.05 6.57
C TRP A 77 -2.18 9.55 6.65
N TYR A 78 -2.68 8.91 7.70
CA TYR A 78 -2.60 7.48 7.92
C TYR A 78 -3.95 6.84 7.62
N GLY A 79 -3.97 5.93 6.64
CA GLY A 79 -5.11 5.09 6.34
C GLY A 79 -5.14 3.88 7.27
N THR A 80 -6.29 3.62 7.87
CA THR A 80 -6.51 2.52 8.84
C THR A 80 -7.81 1.80 8.49
N GLU A 81 -8.08 0.65 9.11
CA GLU A 81 -9.35 -0.06 8.92
C GLU A 81 -10.57 0.76 9.37
N SER A 82 -10.39 1.68 10.33
CA SER A 82 -11.47 2.51 10.88
C SER A 82 -11.62 3.87 10.18
N GLY A 83 -10.71 4.23 9.27
CA GLY A 83 -10.71 5.51 8.57
C GLY A 83 -9.35 6.20 8.57
N TRP A 84 -9.38 7.52 8.46
CA TRP A 84 -8.20 8.36 8.23
C TRP A 84 -7.83 9.16 9.47
N VAL A 85 -6.54 9.12 9.81
CA VAL A 85 -5.98 9.86 10.93
C VAL A 85 -4.90 10.80 10.41
N ALA A 86 -4.98 12.07 10.80
CA ALA A 86 -3.94 13.04 10.45
C ALA A 86 -2.65 12.72 11.23
N ALA A 87 -1.51 12.74 10.56
CA ALA A 87 -0.22 12.71 11.22
C ALA A 87 0.01 14.08 11.89
N SER A 88 -0.03 14.10 13.23
CA SER A 88 0.21 15.29 14.06
C SER A 88 1.68 15.50 14.35
#